data_AF-A0A450TUJ7-F1
#
_entry.id   AF-A0A450TUJ7-F1
#
_cell.length_a   1.000
_cell.length_b   1.000
_cell.length_c   1.000
_cell.angle_alpha   90.00
_cell.angle_beta   90.00
_cell.angle_gamma   90.00
#
_symmetry.space_group_name_H-M   'P 1'
#
loop_
_entity.id
_entity.type
_entity.pdbx_description
1 polymer ?
#
loop_
_entity_poly.entity_id
_entity_poly.type
_entity_poly.pdbx_seq_one_letter_code
_entity_poly.pdbx_strand_id
1 'polypeptide(L)' 'MSPAGFRKMLSRCGELSKLGFPVHPHMLRHACGFKLANDGQDTRAIQHYMGHRNIQHTVRYTELSGERFKGFWGD' A
#
# COMPACT_ATOMS: atom_id res chain seq x y z
N MET A 1 -22.98 -4.33 -3.96
CA MET A 1 -21.91 -4.90 -4.81
C MET A 1 -21.29 -6.09 -4.08
N SER A 2 -21.20 -7.26 -4.70
CA SER A 2 -20.58 -8.44 -4.06
C SER A 2 -19.05 -8.42 -4.15
N PRO A 3 -18.32 -9.13 -3.27
CA PRO A 3 -16.86 -9.27 -3.37
C PRO A 3 -16.40 -9.86 -4.71
N ALA A 4 -17.21 -10.72 -5.33
CA ALA A 4 -16.94 -11.24 -6.67
C ALA A 4 -17.13 -10.16 -7.75
N GLY A 5 -18.18 -9.35 -7.63
CA GLY A 5 -18.42 -8.22 -8.54
C GLY A 5 -17.30 -7.18 -8.49
N PHE A 6 -16.82 -6.83 -7.30
CA PHE A 6 -15.69 -5.90 -7.14
C PHE A 6 -14.40 -6.45 -7.75
N ARG A 7 -14.09 -7.74 -7.54
CA ARG A 7 -12.93 -8.40 -8.18
C ARG A 7 -13.01 -8.35 -9.70
N LYS A 8 -14.18 -8.63 -10.28
CA LYS A 8 -14.39 -8.59 -11.74
C LYS A 8 -14.20 -7.18 -12.29
N MET A 9 -14.73 -6.17 -11.60
CA MET A 9 -14.53 -4.76 -11.95
C MET A 9 -13.04 -4.41 -11.94
N LEU A 10 -12.32 -4.79 -10.89
CA LEU A 10 -10.89 -4.48 -10.76
C LEU A 10 -10.02 -5.19 -11.82
N SER A 11 -10.32 -6.44 -12.16
CA SER A 11 -9.65 -7.17 -13.25
C SER A 11 -9.78 -6.41 -14.57
N ARG A 12 -11.01 -5.98 -14.91
CA ARG A 12 -11.28 -5.19 -16.12
C ARG A 12 -10.52 -3.86 -16.11
N CYS A 13 -10.47 -3.16 -14.98
CA CYS A 13 -9.66 -1.95 -14.85
C CYS A 13 -8.17 -2.23 -15.10
N GLY A 14 -7.64 -3.33 -14.59
CA GLY A 14 -6.25 -3.74 -14.82
C GLY A 14 -5.93 -3.98 -16.31
N GLU A 15 -6.85 -4.65 -17.02
CA GLU A 15 -6.76 -4.87 -18.47
C GLU A 15 -6.80 -3.57 -19.26
N LEU A 16 -7.75 -2.68 -18.96
CA LEU A 16 -7.91 -1.38 -19.63
C LEU A 16 -6.69 -0.47 -19.40
N SER A 17 -6.08 -0.54 -18.22
CA SER A 17 -4.86 0.18 -17.87
C SER A 17 -3.58 -0.43 -18.46
N LYS A 18 -3.67 -1.55 -19.19
CA LYS A 18 -2.53 -2.23 -19.85
C LYS A 18 -1.37 -2.55 -18.90
N LEU A 19 -1.67 -2.93 -17.65
CA LEU A 19 -0.65 -3.17 -16.63
C LEU A 19 0.22 -4.42 -16.89
N GLY A 20 -0.19 -5.31 -17.79
CA GLY A 20 0.58 -6.50 -18.15
C GLY A 20 0.56 -7.63 -17.10
N PHE A 21 -0.18 -7.46 -16.00
CA PHE A 21 -0.37 -8.48 -14.96
C PHE A 21 -1.78 -8.42 -14.36
N PRO A 22 -2.29 -9.52 -13.76
CA PRO A 22 -3.60 -9.55 -13.11
C PRO A 22 -3.66 -8.65 -11.88
N VAL A 23 -4.70 -7.82 -11.77
CA VAL A 23 -4.91 -6.94 -10.60
C VAL A 23 -5.96 -7.52 -9.66
N HIS A 24 -5.65 -7.58 -8.37
CA HIS A 24 -6.57 -8.02 -7.33
C HIS A 24 -6.62 -7.05 -6.13
N PRO A 25 -7.71 -7.05 -5.31
CA PRO A 25 -7.92 -6.04 -4.28
C PRO A 25 -6.78 -5.88 -3.27
N HIS A 26 -6.08 -6.98 -2.95
CA HIS A 26 -4.95 -6.94 -2.03
C HIS A 26 -3.77 -6.11 -2.56
N MET A 27 -3.59 -6.01 -3.89
CA MET A 27 -2.56 -5.15 -4.49
C MET A 27 -2.84 -3.68 -4.21
N LEU A 28 -4.10 -3.24 -4.29
CA LEU A 28 -4.49 -1.87 -3.97
C LEU A 28 -4.20 -1.54 -2.50
N ARG A 29 -4.44 -2.51 -1.61
CA ARG A 29 -4.10 -2.39 -0.19
C ARG A 29 -2.59 -2.20 0.00
N HIS A 30 -1.77 -3.00 -0.69
CA HIS A 30 -0.32 -2.79 -0.65
C HIS A 30 0.10 -1.44 -1.21
N ALA A 31 -0.43 -1.05 -2.37
CA ALA A 31 -0.14 0.24 -2.99
C ALA A 31 -0.46 1.42 -2.05
N CYS A 32 -1.59 1.36 -1.33
CA CYS A 32 -1.94 2.34 -0.31
C CYS A 32 -0.89 2.39 0.82
N GLY A 33 -0.50 1.23 1.37
CA GLY A 33 0.53 1.17 2.40
C GLY A 33 1.88 1.74 1.96
N PHE A 34 2.36 1.37 0.77
CA PHE A 34 3.60 1.91 0.19
C PHE A 34 3.50 3.42 -0.08
N LYS A 35 2.37 3.90 -0.60
CA LYS A 35 2.16 5.33 -0.83
C LYS A 35 2.25 6.14 0.46
N LEU A 36 1.57 5.70 1.52
CA LEU A 36 1.60 6.38 2.82
C LEU A 36 3.02 6.39 3.41
N ALA A 37 3.75 5.28 3.30
CA ALA A 37 5.14 5.21 3.76
C ALA A 37 6.05 6.16 2.96
N ASN A 38 5.91 6.20 1.63
CA ASN A 38 6.66 7.10 0.76
C ASN A 38 6.34 8.58 0.99
N ASP A 39 5.12 8.89 1.45
CA ASP A 39 4.72 10.24 1.86
C ASP A 39 5.28 10.63 3.24
N GLY A 40 6.05 9.75 3.90
CA GLY A 40 6.64 9.99 5.21
C GLY A 40 5.65 9.86 6.37
N GLN A 41 4.50 9.21 6.17
CA GLN A 41 3.54 9.01 7.25
C GLN A 41 4.11 8.09 8.33
N ASP A 42 3.78 8.39 9.59
CA ASP A 42 4.22 7.60 10.73
C ASP A 42 3.82 6.12 10.58
N THR A 43 4.77 5.22 10.84
CA THR A 43 4.56 3.78 10.62
C THR A 43 3.45 3.22 11.51
N ARG A 44 3.31 3.75 12.73
CA ARG A 44 2.26 3.29 13.66
C ARG A 44 0.90 3.84 13.24
N ALA A 45 0.82 5.06 12.73
CA ALA A 45 -0.39 5.62 12.13
C ALA A 45 -0.85 4.78 10.93
N ILE A 46 0.06 4.42 10.02
CA ILE A 46 -0.25 3.51 8.89
C ILE A 46 -0.76 2.17 9.43
N GLN A 47 -0.13 1.60 10.47
CA GLN A 47 -0.56 0.32 11.06
C GLN A 47 -2.00 0.37 11.58
N HIS A 48 -2.35 1.43 12.31
CA HIS A 48 -3.70 1.62 12.84
C HIS A 48 -4.72 1.85 11.73
N TYR A 49 -4.40 2.70 10.75
CA TYR A 49 -5.26 2.97 9.60
C TYR A 49 -5.55 1.71 8.78
N MET A 50 -4.52 0.90 8.57
CA MET A 50 -4.64 -0.37 7.85
C MET A 50 -5.30 -1.45 8.75
N GLY A 51 -5.40 -1.26 10.06
CA GLY A 51 -5.92 -2.29 10.97
C GLY A 51 -5.04 -3.53 11.06
N HIS A 52 -3.72 -3.37 10.96
CA HIS A 52 -2.77 -4.47 11.07
C HIS A 52 -2.48 -4.80 12.53
N ARG A 53 -2.92 -6.00 12.96
CA ARG A 53 -2.61 -6.51 14.31
C ARG A 53 -1.11 -6.73 14.51
N ASN A 54 -0.44 -7.31 13.51
CA ASN A 54 1.00 -7.51 13.53
C ASN A 54 1.70 -6.37 12.77
N ILE A 55 2.60 -5.66 13.45
CA ILE A 55 3.35 -4.53 12.88
C ILE A 55 4.23 -4.94 11.69
N GLN A 56 4.64 -6.21 11.61
CA GLN A 56 5.42 -6.74 10.48
C GLN A 56 4.70 -6.59 9.13
N HIS A 57 3.36 -6.56 9.13
CA HIS A 57 2.59 -6.35 7.90
C HIS A 57 2.65 -4.90 7.41
N THR A 58 3.02 -3.96 8.28
CA THR A 58 3.15 -2.54 7.96
C THR A 58 4.61 -2.13 7.71
N VAL A 59 5.55 -2.67 8.49
CA VAL A 59 6.98 -2.33 8.36
C VAL A 59 7.51 -2.59 6.95
N ARG A 60 7.02 -3.64 6.27
CA ARG A 60 7.35 -3.91 4.87
C ARG A 60 7.13 -2.71 3.94
N TYR A 61 6.13 -1.86 4.20
CA TYR A 61 5.89 -0.67 3.38
C TYR A 61 7.01 0.36 3.48
N THR A 62 7.72 0.38 4.61
CA THR A 62 8.80 1.33 4.90
C THR A 62 10.15 0.90 4.32
N GLU A 63 10.28 -0.35 3.89
CA GLU A 63 11.53 -0.89 3.30
C GLU A 63 11.88 -0.21 1.97
N LEU A 64 10.87 0.26 1.22
CA LEU A 64 11.05 0.90 -0.08
C LEU A 64 11.03 2.44 -0.01
N SER A 65 10.87 3.02 1.18
CA SER A 65 10.82 4.48 1.33
C SER A 65 12.23 5.06 1.33
N GLY A 66 12.69 5.53 0.17
CA GLY A 66 14.01 6.14 -0.01
C GLY A 66 14.25 7.39 0.85
N GLU A 67 13.18 8.12 1.19
CA GLU A 67 13.26 9.36 1.98
C GLU A 67 13.27 9.11 3.50
N ARG A 68 13.28 7.85 3.96
CA ARG A 68 13.12 7.48 5.38
C ARG A 68 14.12 8.17 6.32
N PHE A 69 15.32 8.48 5.84
CA PHE A 69 16.38 9.10 6.64
C PHE A 69 16.57 10.59 6.34
N LYS A 70 15.76 11.19 5.46
CA LYS A 70 15.90 12.59 5.10
C LYS A 70 15.50 13.47 6.28
N GLY A 71 16.43 14.33 6.72
CA GLY A 71 16.23 15.16 7.90
C GLY A 71 16.09 14.37 9.21
N PHE A 72 16.57 13.11 9.23
CA PHE A 72 16.50 12.26 10.42
C PHE A 72 17.44 12.73 11.53
N TRP A 73 18.55 13.36 11.14
CA TRP A 73 19.47 14.04 12.04
C TRP A 73 19.23 15.53 11.92
N GLY A 74 19.12 16.20 13.06
CA GLY A 74 19.15 17.66 13.15
C GLY A 74 20.47 18.08 13.75
N ASP A 75 21.41 18.44 12.88
CA ASP A 75 22.50 19.35 13.20
C ASP A 75 22.00 20.81 13.24
#